data_AF-A0A3D2S3U5-F1
#
_entry.id   AF-A0A3D2S3U5-F1
#
_cell.length_a   1.000
_cell.length_b   1.000
_cell.length_c   1.000
_cell.angle_alpha   90.00
_cell.angle_beta   90.00
_cell.angle_gamma   90.00
#
_symmetry.space_group_name_H-M   'P 1'
#
loop_
_entity.id
_entity.type
_entity.pdbx_description
1 polymer ?
#
loop_
_entity_poly.entity_id
_entity_poly.type
_entity_poly.pdbx_seq_one_letter_code
_entity_poly.pdbx_strand_id
1 'polypeptide(L)'
;MSNTLPFLIMGFLLFYSYRKVAFKSLLFIYLASGFMVWLIGRPAYHIGASNIVYGFAFFLFFSGAFRKDIQSIAMSLLVVFLYGSIVWGLLPFKWEISWEGHLMGGLAGAFMAFVYRKVDLPPQEEEEDDEDDEDDAYFAESGAYWMRTEDNAQMRYRYIPKPKDVHGTDTDK
;
A
#
# COMPACT_ATOMS: atom_id res chain seq x y z
N MET A 1 15.18 -20.48 11.32
CA MET A 1 15.30 -19.12 10.71
C MET A 1 14.44 -18.16 11.52
N SER A 2 14.89 -16.92 11.71
CA SER A 2 14.13 -15.91 12.44
C SER A 2 13.16 -15.16 11.51
N ASN A 3 11.93 -14.93 11.97
CA ASN A 3 10.90 -14.17 11.25
C ASN A 3 10.96 -12.66 11.54
N THR A 4 11.93 -12.21 12.34
CA THR A 4 12.04 -10.79 12.74
C THR A 4 12.28 -9.87 11.55
N LEU A 5 13.19 -10.22 10.64
CA LEU A 5 13.53 -9.34 9.51
C LEU A 5 12.37 -9.22 8.49
N PRO A 6 11.71 -10.30 8.04
CA PRO A 6 10.50 -10.19 7.21
C PRO A 6 9.40 -9.38 7.88
N PHE A 7 9.19 -9.61 9.17
CA PHE A 7 8.20 -8.89 9.96
C PHE A 7 8.48 -7.38 9.96
N LEU A 8 9.74 -6.98 10.17
CA LEU A 8 10.13 -5.57 10.19
C LEU A 8 10.01 -4.92 8.81
N ILE A 9 10.49 -5.57 7.74
CA ILE A 9 10.44 -5.02 6.39
C ILE A 9 8.99 -4.87 5.93
N MET A 10 8.19 -5.93 6.04
CA MET A 10 6.79 -5.89 5.63
C MET A 10 5.95 -5.00 6.54
N GLY A 11 6.21 -5.00 7.85
CA GLY A 11 5.56 -4.11 8.80
C GLY A 11 5.86 -2.65 8.47
N PHE A 12 7.12 -2.30 8.19
CA PHE A 12 7.50 -0.97 7.74
C PHE A 12 6.75 -0.57 6.48
N LEU A 13 6.72 -1.44 5.46
CA LEU A 13 6.00 -1.16 4.21
C LEU A 13 4.49 -0.98 4.43
N LEU A 14 3.90 -1.80 5.31
CA LEU A 14 2.49 -1.66 5.70
C LEU A 14 2.22 -0.28 6.30
N PHE A 15 3.01 0.15 7.29
CA PHE A 15 2.81 1.45 7.92
C PHE A 15 3.18 2.64 7.02
N TYR A 16 4.11 2.46 6.08
CA TYR A 16 4.51 3.50 5.14
C TYR A 16 3.46 3.73 4.04
N SER A 17 3.05 2.66 3.36
CA SER A 17 2.18 2.72 2.18
C SER A 17 0.68 2.70 2.52
N TYR A 18 0.29 2.14 3.67
CA TYR A 18 -1.12 1.88 4.02
C TYR A 18 -1.53 2.56 5.34
N ARG A 19 -1.08 3.79 5.57
CA ARG A 19 -1.17 4.51 6.86
C ARG A 19 -2.54 4.49 7.53
N LYS A 20 -3.64 4.68 6.79
CA LYS A 20 -5.00 4.77 7.37
C LYS A 20 -5.49 3.43 7.87
N VAL A 21 -4.96 2.34 7.32
CA VAL A 21 -5.45 0.97 7.55
C VAL A 21 -4.43 0.07 8.24
N ALA A 22 -3.14 0.45 8.27
CA ALA A 22 -2.03 -0.34 8.79
C ALA A 22 -2.29 -0.91 10.19
N PHE A 23 -2.66 -0.06 11.15
CA PHE A 23 -2.91 -0.50 12.53
C PHE A 23 -4.12 -1.44 12.62
N LYS A 24 -5.20 -1.14 11.89
CA LYS A 24 -6.41 -1.98 11.85
C LYS A 24 -6.12 -3.35 11.23
N SER A 25 -5.36 -3.36 10.13
CA SER A 25 -4.92 -4.59 9.46
C SER A 25 -4.01 -5.41 10.36
N LEU A 26 -3.00 -4.80 11.00
CA LEU A 26 -2.13 -5.50 11.95
C LEU A 26 -2.91 -6.13 13.10
N LEU A 27 -3.78 -5.34 13.75
CA LEU A 27 -4.57 -5.82 14.88
C LEU A 27 -5.49 -6.97 14.46
N PHE A 28 -6.18 -6.83 13.32
CA PHE A 28 -7.05 -7.89 12.80
C PHE A 28 -6.26 -9.15 12.45
N ILE A 29 -5.15 -9.04 11.72
CA ILE A 29 -4.30 -10.19 11.35
C ILE A 29 -3.79 -10.89 12.60
N TYR A 30 -3.33 -10.13 13.60
CA TYR A 30 -2.85 -10.66 14.88
C TYR A 30 -3.94 -11.45 15.62
N LEU A 31 -5.13 -10.85 15.79
CA LEU A 31 -6.24 -11.47 16.51
C LEU A 31 -6.84 -12.65 15.75
N ALA A 32 -7.07 -12.51 14.44
CA ALA A 32 -7.65 -13.56 13.61
C ALA A 32 -6.74 -14.79 13.54
N SER A 33 -5.43 -14.57 13.36
CA SER A 33 -4.46 -15.67 13.35
C SER A 33 -4.37 -16.37 14.71
N GLY A 34 -4.36 -15.62 15.83
CA GLY A 34 -4.38 -16.19 17.18
C GLY A 34 -5.65 -16.97 17.49
N PHE A 35 -6.82 -16.46 17.08
CA PHE A 35 -8.11 -17.09 17.30
C PHE A 35 -8.27 -18.39 16.50
N MET A 36 -7.82 -18.42 15.24
CA MET A 36 -7.90 -19.62 14.40
C MET A 36 -6.93 -20.72 14.87
N VAL A 37 -5.75 -20.35 15.35
CA VAL A 37 -4.84 -21.29 16.02
C VAL A 37 -5.48 -21.86 17.29
N TRP A 38 -6.19 -21.05 18.08
CA TRP A 38 -6.89 -21.54 19.27
C TRP A 38 -8.01 -22.53 18.95
N LEU A 39 -8.75 -22.32 17.85
CA LEU A 39 -9.83 -23.21 17.40
C LEU A 39 -9.36 -24.53 16.78
N ILE A 40 -8.26 -24.51 16.02
CA ILE A 40 -7.84 -25.62 15.13
C ILE A 40 -6.51 -26.25 15.61
N GLY A 41 -5.89 -25.66 16.63
CA GLY A 41 -4.54 -26.00 17.09
C GLY A 41 -4.43 -27.41 17.64
N ARG A 42 -3.79 -28.29 16.87
CA ARG A 42 -3.21 -29.57 17.34
C ARG A 42 -2.07 -29.29 18.34
N PRO A 43 -1.53 -30.23 19.13
CA PRO A 43 -0.30 -29.98 19.89
C PRO A 43 0.92 -29.95 18.95
N ALA A 44 1.13 -28.83 18.25
CA ALA A 44 2.30 -28.53 17.43
C ALA A 44 2.87 -27.15 17.84
N TYR A 45 4.08 -26.80 17.40
CA TYR A 45 4.64 -25.47 17.64
C TYR A 45 3.85 -24.40 16.86
N HIS A 46 2.77 -23.91 17.47
CA HIS A 46 1.89 -22.88 16.92
C HIS A 46 2.36 -21.44 17.21
N ILE A 47 3.48 -21.30 17.89
CA ILE A 47 3.96 -20.01 18.39
C ILE A 47 4.84 -19.40 17.31
N GLY A 48 4.33 -18.38 16.62
CA GLY A 48 5.19 -17.65 15.70
C GLY A 48 4.61 -16.33 15.21
N ALA A 49 5.44 -15.29 15.29
CA ALA A 49 5.31 -14.09 14.48
C ALA A 49 5.20 -14.40 12.97
N SER A 50 5.51 -15.64 12.54
CA SER A 50 5.30 -16.10 11.16
C SER A 50 3.88 -15.87 10.69
N ASN A 51 2.84 -16.23 11.45
CA ASN A 51 1.45 -16.04 10.97
C ASN A 51 1.16 -14.58 10.59
N ILE A 52 1.75 -13.64 11.33
CA ILE A 52 1.66 -12.21 11.04
C ILE A 52 2.46 -11.85 9.79
N VAL A 53 3.66 -12.43 9.60
CA VAL A 53 4.44 -12.28 8.36
C VAL A 53 3.66 -12.76 7.14
N TYR A 54 2.99 -13.92 7.22
CA TYR A 54 2.13 -14.39 6.12
C TYR A 54 0.95 -13.46 5.86
N GLY A 55 0.32 -12.95 6.93
CA GLY A 55 -0.73 -11.95 6.81
C GLY A 55 -0.25 -10.64 6.18
N PHE A 56 0.94 -10.16 6.53
CA PHE A 56 1.53 -8.98 5.90
C PHE A 56 1.87 -9.23 4.43
N ALA A 57 2.47 -10.39 4.11
CA ALA A 57 2.82 -10.75 2.75
C ALA A 57 1.58 -10.73 1.84
N PHE A 58 0.50 -11.39 2.27
CA PHE A 58 -0.75 -11.44 1.52
C PHE A 58 -1.44 -10.07 1.48
N PHE A 59 -1.47 -9.35 2.60
CA PHE A 59 -2.06 -8.01 2.62
C PHE A 59 -1.38 -7.07 1.61
N LEU A 60 -0.05 -7.02 1.61
CA LEU A 60 0.73 -6.15 0.73
C LEU A 60 0.60 -6.57 -0.73
N PHE A 61 0.67 -7.86 -1.02
CA PHE A 61 0.52 -8.39 -2.38
C PHE A 61 -0.87 -8.06 -2.97
N PHE A 62 -1.93 -8.43 -2.26
CA PHE A 62 -3.30 -8.20 -2.75
C PHE A 62 -3.69 -6.72 -2.74
N SER A 63 -3.27 -5.94 -1.75
CA SER A 63 -3.53 -4.50 -1.75
C SER A 63 -2.79 -3.81 -2.89
N GLY A 64 -1.55 -4.21 -3.16
CA GLY A 64 -0.79 -3.77 -4.32
C GLY A 64 -1.50 -4.12 -5.63
N ALA A 65 -1.99 -5.36 -5.77
CA ALA A 65 -2.74 -5.78 -6.94
C ALA A 65 -4.05 -4.99 -7.14
N PHE A 66 -4.81 -4.75 -6.06
CA PHE A 66 -6.07 -4.01 -6.16
C PHE A 66 -5.89 -2.51 -6.46
N ARG A 67 -4.78 -1.92 -5.99
CA ARG A 67 -4.50 -0.49 -6.11
C ARG A 67 -3.52 -0.15 -7.22
N LYS A 68 -3.03 -1.15 -7.95
CA LYS A 68 -1.95 -1.04 -8.96
C LYS A 68 -0.64 -0.47 -8.37
N ASP A 69 -0.38 -0.73 -7.09
CA ASP A 69 0.88 -0.35 -6.43
C ASP A 69 1.93 -1.45 -6.67
N ILE A 70 2.74 -1.25 -7.71
CA ILE A 70 3.80 -2.18 -8.12
C ILE A 70 4.88 -2.31 -7.03
N GLN A 71 5.15 -1.26 -6.25
CA GLN A 71 6.19 -1.29 -5.22
C GLN A 71 5.80 -2.26 -4.09
N SER A 72 4.53 -2.22 -3.66
CA SER A 72 4.00 -3.17 -2.67
C SER A 72 4.05 -4.62 -3.16
N ILE A 73 3.69 -4.86 -4.43
CA ILE A 73 3.76 -6.19 -5.04
C ILE A 73 5.21 -6.67 -5.09
N ALA A 74 6.12 -5.87 -5.65
CA ALA A 74 7.52 -6.23 -5.81
C ALA A 74 8.19 -6.52 -4.47
N MET A 75 7.98 -5.68 -3.46
CA MET A 75 8.59 -5.87 -2.14
C MET A 75 8.02 -7.09 -1.41
N SER A 76 6.70 -7.33 -1.50
CA SER A 76 6.10 -8.53 -0.90
C SER A 76 6.63 -9.81 -1.55
N LEU A 77 6.71 -9.86 -2.89
CA LEU A 77 7.28 -10.99 -3.63
C LEU A 77 8.77 -11.18 -3.35
N LEU A 78 9.55 -10.10 -3.29
CA LEU A 78 10.98 -10.14 -3.00
C LEU A 78 11.23 -10.76 -1.63
N VAL A 79 10.50 -10.32 -0.60
CA VAL A 79 10.65 -10.88 0.74
C VAL A 79 10.20 -12.34 0.77
N VAL A 80 9.10 -12.70 0.10
CA VAL A 80 8.65 -14.11 -0.04
C VAL A 80 9.72 -14.97 -0.71
N PHE A 81 10.37 -14.46 -1.75
CA PHE A 81 11.44 -15.14 -2.48
C PHE A 81 12.70 -15.32 -1.64
N LEU A 82 13.20 -14.25 -1.00
CA LEU A 82 14.40 -14.27 -0.15
C LEU A 82 14.19 -15.11 1.11
N TYR A 83 12.97 -15.10 1.65
CA TYR A 83 12.52 -15.98 2.72
C TYR A 83 11.75 -17.15 2.14
N GLY A 84 12.35 -17.84 1.16
CA GLY A 84 11.72 -18.90 0.35
C GLY A 84 10.98 -19.99 1.11
N SER A 85 11.15 -20.12 2.43
CA SER A 85 10.30 -20.93 3.31
C SER A 85 8.85 -20.45 3.40
N ILE A 86 8.52 -19.21 3.02
CA ILE A 86 7.15 -18.67 3.09
C ILE A 86 6.23 -19.42 2.13
N VAL A 87 6.65 -19.68 0.89
CA VAL A 87 5.82 -20.44 -0.06
C VAL A 87 5.61 -21.87 0.42
N TRP A 88 6.69 -22.53 0.84
CA TRP A 88 6.65 -23.92 1.29
C TRP A 88 5.90 -24.11 2.61
N GLY A 89 5.83 -23.09 3.47
CA GLY A 89 5.13 -23.16 4.74
C GLY A 89 3.60 -23.03 4.63
N LEU A 90 3.06 -22.74 3.44
CA LEU A 90 1.62 -22.91 3.17
C LEU A 90 1.22 -24.36 2.90
N LEU A 91 2.20 -25.24 2.64
CA LEU A 91 1.97 -26.61 2.21
C LEU A 91 2.21 -27.58 3.36
N PRO A 92 1.46 -28.68 3.44
CA PRO A 92 1.53 -29.65 4.56
C PRO A 92 2.74 -30.60 4.42
N PHE A 93 3.94 -30.08 4.14
CA PHE A 93 5.15 -30.89 3.92
C PHE A 93 5.91 -31.23 5.20
N LYS A 94 5.70 -30.47 6.29
CA LYS A 94 6.35 -30.70 7.58
C LYS A 94 5.30 -30.76 8.68
N TRP A 95 5.13 -31.94 9.28
CA TRP A 95 4.17 -32.18 10.36
C TRP A 95 4.44 -31.37 11.63
N GLU A 96 5.68 -30.93 11.83
CA GLU A 96 6.12 -30.16 13.00
C GLU A 96 5.74 -28.67 12.92
N ILE A 97 5.38 -28.16 11.73
CA ILE A 97 5.06 -26.76 11.47
C ILE A 97 3.57 -26.65 11.09
N SER A 98 2.81 -25.79 11.77
CA SER A 98 1.41 -25.59 11.42
C SER A 98 1.26 -24.72 10.18
N TRP A 99 1.13 -25.38 9.03
CA TRP A 99 0.71 -24.76 7.78
C TRP A 99 -0.69 -24.14 7.91
N GLU A 100 -1.54 -24.67 8.79
CA GLU A 100 -2.87 -24.10 9.06
C GLU A 100 -2.74 -22.67 9.60
N GLY A 101 -1.85 -22.43 10.56
CA GLY A 101 -1.59 -21.09 11.10
C GLY A 101 -1.11 -20.09 10.04
N HIS A 102 -0.21 -20.53 9.15
CA HIS A 102 0.28 -19.71 8.04
C HIS A 102 -0.81 -19.37 7.04
N LEU A 103 -1.61 -20.37 6.64
CA LEU A 103 -2.72 -20.17 5.71
C LEU A 103 -3.75 -19.21 6.29
N MET A 104 -4.11 -19.37 7.56
CA MET A 104 -5.07 -18.50 8.23
C MET A 104 -4.55 -17.06 8.37
N GLY A 105 -3.26 -16.89 8.66
CA GLY A 105 -2.61 -15.58 8.60
C GLY A 105 -2.72 -14.93 7.22
N GLY A 106 -2.38 -15.69 6.17
CA GLY A 106 -2.50 -15.23 4.78
C GLY A 106 -3.93 -14.87 4.37
N LEU A 107 -4.92 -15.68 4.75
CA LEU A 107 -6.34 -15.42 4.49
C LEU A 107 -6.82 -14.14 5.22
N ALA A 108 -6.42 -13.94 6.48
CA ALA A 108 -6.74 -12.72 7.21
C ALA A 108 -6.13 -11.48 6.51
N GLY A 109 -4.89 -11.59 6.03
CA GLY A 109 -4.23 -10.54 5.26
C GLY A 109 -4.96 -10.20 3.94
N ALA A 110 -5.28 -11.23 3.14
CA ALA A 110 -6.02 -11.07 1.89
C ALA A 110 -7.42 -10.47 2.11
N PHE A 111 -8.11 -10.91 3.17
CA PHE A 111 -9.40 -10.36 3.55
C PHE A 111 -9.30 -8.85 3.85
N MET A 112 -8.33 -8.43 4.66
CA MET A 112 -8.13 -7.02 4.97
C MET A 112 -7.75 -6.19 3.75
N ALA A 113 -6.93 -6.75 2.84
CA ALA A 113 -6.60 -6.12 1.56
C ALA A 113 -7.86 -5.87 0.72
N PHE A 114 -8.76 -6.85 0.65
CA PHE A 114 -10.02 -6.72 -0.07
C PHE A 114 -10.95 -5.69 0.56
N VAL A 115 -11.09 -5.68 1.89
CA VAL A 115 -11.93 -4.72 2.64
C VAL A 115 -11.44 -3.29 2.40
N TYR A 116 -10.12 -3.06 2.43
CA TYR A 116 -9.53 -1.74 2.29
C TYR A 116 -9.03 -1.41 0.88
N ARG A 117 -9.51 -2.11 -0.16
CA ARG A 117 -9.03 -1.92 -1.53
C ARG A 117 -9.24 -0.51 -2.10
N LYS A 118 -10.16 0.28 -1.53
CA LYS A 118 -10.48 1.67 -1.96
C LYS A 118 -9.94 2.75 -1.01
N VAL A 119 -9.16 2.38 0.00
CA VAL A 119 -8.54 3.32 0.95
C VAL A 119 -7.07 3.49 0.56
N ASP A 120 -6.42 4.61 0.85
CA ASP A 120 -4.98 4.83 0.56
C ASP A 120 -4.61 4.44 -0.90
N LEU A 121 -5.42 4.88 -1.85
CA LEU A 121 -5.13 4.76 -3.28
C LEU A 121 -3.92 5.63 -3.62
N PRO A 122 -3.05 5.19 -4.56
CA PRO A 122 -2.01 6.06 -5.08
C PRO A 122 -2.64 7.34 -5.66
N PRO A 123 -1.95 8.49 -5.57
CA PRO A 123 -2.37 9.68 -6.30
C PRO A 123 -2.62 9.32 -7.76
N GLN A 124 -3.75 9.78 -8.32
CA GLN A 124 -3.95 9.69 -9.76
C GLN A 124 -2.88 10.58 -10.37
N GLU A 125 -2.04 10.02 -11.24
CA GLU A 125 -1.28 10.84 -12.19
C GLU A 125 -2.36 11.55 -13.02
N GLU A 126 -2.53 12.85 -12.81
CA GLU A 126 -3.25 13.67 -13.77
C GLU A 126 -2.46 13.49 -15.07
N GLU A 127 -3.08 12.88 -16.08
CA GLU A 127 -2.53 12.90 -17.43
C GLU A 127 -2.34 14.40 -17.73
N GLU A 128 -1.08 14.86 -17.77
CA GLU A 128 -0.78 16.18 -18.30
C GLU A 128 -1.34 16.14 -19.72
N ASP A 129 -2.47 16.81 -19.94
CA ASP A 129 -3.06 16.98 -21.26
C ASP A 129 -1.92 17.48 -22.16
N ASP A 130 -1.61 16.72 -23.21
CA ASP A 130 -0.59 17.04 -24.22
C ASP A 130 -0.95 18.32 -25.03
N GLU A 131 -1.73 19.26 -24.45
CA GLU A 131 -2.00 20.59 -25.01
C GLU A 131 -0.71 21.39 -25.22
N ASP A 132 0.35 21.11 -24.44
CA ASP A 132 1.67 21.73 -24.65
C ASP A 132 2.34 21.26 -25.96
N ASP A 133 2.07 20.03 -26.41
CA ASP A 133 2.61 19.50 -27.67
C ASP A 133 1.90 20.08 -28.90
N GLU A 134 0.59 20.38 -28.82
CA GLU A 134 -0.15 21.03 -29.91
C GLU A 134 0.31 22.49 -30.11
N ASP A 135 0.51 23.22 -29.02
CA ASP A 135 1.02 24.60 -29.07
C ASP A 135 2.46 24.63 -29.59
N ASP A 136 3.34 23.75 -29.08
CA ASP A 136 4.73 23.68 -29.55
C ASP A 136 4.80 23.23 -31.03
N ALA A 137 3.93 22.33 -31.47
CA ALA A 137 3.81 21.95 -32.88
C ALA A 137 3.31 23.12 -33.73
N TYR A 138 2.32 23.89 -33.27
CA TYR A 138 1.83 25.09 -33.95
C TYR A 138 2.93 26.16 -34.08
N PHE A 139 3.73 26.41 -33.04
CA PHE A 139 4.85 27.36 -33.11
C PHE A 139 5.99 26.86 -33.99
N ALA A 140 6.27 25.56 -33.99
CA ALA A 140 7.27 24.92 -34.85
C ALA A 140 6.86 24.96 -36.33
N GLU A 141 5.59 24.69 -36.65
CA GLU A 141 5.07 24.73 -38.01
C GLU A 141 4.91 26.16 -38.53
N SER A 142 4.49 27.10 -37.68
CA SER A 142 4.28 28.50 -38.06
C SER A 142 5.56 29.35 -38.09
N GLY A 143 6.68 28.84 -37.54
CA GLY A 143 7.93 29.59 -37.44
C GLY A 143 7.88 30.79 -36.48
N ALA A 144 6.86 30.87 -35.63
CA ALA A 144 6.58 31.98 -34.73
C ALA A 144 7.17 31.81 -33.32
N TYR A 145 8.29 31.09 -33.19
CA TYR A 145 8.97 30.86 -31.89
C TYR A 145 9.27 32.14 -31.10
N TRP A 146 9.48 33.26 -31.80
CA TRP A 146 9.75 34.58 -31.23
C TRP A 146 8.54 35.24 -30.56
N MET A 147 7.34 34.69 -30.74
CA MET A 147 6.11 35.13 -30.07
C MET A 147 5.84 34.42 -28.74
N ARG A 148 6.69 33.45 -28.34
CA ARG A 148 6.64 32.81 -27.02
C ARG A 148 7.11 33.82 -25.95
N THR A 149 6.17 34.53 -25.33
CA THR A 149 6.47 35.48 -24.25
C THR A 149 6.60 34.77 -22.91
N GLU A 150 7.54 35.21 -22.06
CA GLU A 150 7.79 34.64 -20.72
C GLU A 150 6.55 34.75 -19.78
N ASP A 151 5.61 35.65 -20.07
CA ASP A 151 4.37 35.83 -19.31
C ASP A 151 3.43 34.62 -19.38
N ASN A 152 3.38 33.90 -20.52
CA ASN A 152 2.56 32.69 -20.64
C ASN A 152 3.14 31.50 -19.87
N ALA A 153 4.45 31.47 -19.61
CA ALA A 153 5.10 30.43 -18.82
C ALA A 153 4.82 30.57 -17.30
N GLN A 154 4.53 31.78 -16.81
CA GLN A 154 4.30 32.02 -15.37
C GLN A 154 2.86 31.76 -14.90
N MET A 155 1.87 31.73 -15.80
CA MET A 155 0.47 31.43 -15.47
C MET A 155 0.24 29.98 -15.01
N ARG A 156 1.26 29.11 -15.06
CA ARG A 156 1.18 27.69 -14.64
C ARG A 156 1.61 27.39 -13.20
N TYR A 157 1.98 28.38 -12.38
CA TYR A 157 1.99 28.19 -10.93
C TYR A 157 0.61 28.54 -10.36
N ARG A 158 -0.28 27.56 -10.27
CA ARG A 158 -1.59 27.69 -9.64
C ARG A 158 -1.42 28.18 -8.20
N TYR A 159 -1.57 29.48 -7.98
CA TYR A 159 -1.67 30.05 -6.64
C TYR A 159 -2.89 29.44 -5.95
N ILE A 160 -2.67 28.53 -5.00
CA ILE A 160 -3.72 28.04 -4.10
C ILE A 160 -3.86 29.09 -2.99
N PRO A 161 -4.93 29.89 -2.96
CA PRO A 161 -5.14 30.82 -1.86
C PRO A 161 -5.38 30.00 -0.59
N LYS A 162 -4.66 30.29 0.50
CA LYS A 162 -5.03 29.75 1.82
C LYS A 162 -6.46 30.22 2.15
N PRO A 163 -7.35 29.34 2.63
CA PRO A 163 -8.69 29.76 3.04
C PRO A 163 -8.56 30.82 4.13
N LYS A 164 -9.23 31.97 3.95
CA LYS A 164 -9.34 32.97 5.01
C LYS A 164 -10.17 32.35 6.13
N ASP A 165 -9.62 32.38 7.34
CA ASP A 165 -10.36 32.04 8.55
C ASP A 165 -11.56 32.97 8.66
N VAL A 166 -12.76 32.46 8.39
CA VAL A 166 -14.01 33.18 8.59
C VAL A 166 -14.35 33.12 10.07
N HIS A 167 -13.73 34.00 10.85
CA HIS A 167 -14.25 34.43 12.15
C HIS A 167 -14.46 35.94 12.11
N GLY A 168 -15.55 36.31 11.45
CA GLY A 168 -16.22 37.57 11.68
C GLY A 168 -17.40 37.33 12.62
N THR A 169 -17.26 37.73 13.88
CA THR A 169 -18.38 38.27 14.65
C THR A 169 -17.91 39.59 15.21
N ASP A 170 -18.14 40.63 14.41
CA ASP A 170 -18.16 42.01 14.86
C ASP A 170 -19.58 42.27 15.39
N THR A 171 -19.72 42.48 16.70
CA THR A 171 -20.96 42.91 17.34
C THR A 171 -20.70 44.29 17.95
N ASP A 172 -20.90 45.33 17.14
CA ASP A 172 -21.12 46.69 17.59
C ASP A 172 -22.58 47.07 17.35
N LYS A 173 -23.40 46.95 18.40
CA LYS A 173 -24.57 47.80 18.73
C LYS A 173 -24.88 47.71 20.22
#